data_AF-A0A930B5I7-F1
#
_entry.id   AF-A0A930B5I7-F1
#
_cell.length_a   1.000
_cell.length_b   1.000
_cell.length_c   1.000
_cell.angle_alpha   90.00
_cell.angle_beta   90.00
_cell.angle_gamma   90.00
#
_symmetry.space_group_name_H-M   'P 1'
#
loop_
_entity.id
_entity.type
_entity.pdbx_description
1 polymer ?
#
loop_
_entity_poly.entity_id
_entity_poly.type
_entity_poly.pdbx_seq_one_letter_code
_entity_poly.pdbx_strand_id
1 'polypeptide(L)'
;LGKRHFYLKDTQTIEQMAQVDTLIFDKTGTITQSNTQEITYEGQVMSVQQRSLLKSVLRNSNHPLSRQLYDYHKQEDIHPLDSYEEHIGKGMEAISGKDHIKIGSAKFVTNKENKDETAVYVAINGQLMGKYTFKNPYREHIFAVFHELEHKGYTLALLSGDTEAEKTFLEGQLSNKIALHFNQSPADKLHYIEQLQKEGRRVMMLGDGLNDAGALKQAQVGCAVAENSNTFSPACEAILQASEIGQLPRFLTLSKQTMRVIKMSFVLSLLYNCIGTLFAVTGHLEPVVAAILMPISSISIVLFTTLMTNRLVKK
;
A
#
# COMPACT_ATOMS: atom_id res chain seq x y z
N LEU A 1 -17.08 6.31 2.91
CA LEU A 1 -15.62 6.19 2.75
C LEU A 1 -14.93 6.35 4.11
N GLY A 2 -14.97 7.52 4.75
CA GLY A 2 -14.31 7.72 6.06
C GLY A 2 -14.71 6.76 7.19
N LYS A 3 -15.99 6.34 7.26
CA LYS A 3 -16.44 5.30 8.22
C LYS A 3 -15.81 3.90 8.00
N ARG A 4 -15.17 3.68 6.85
CA ARG A 4 -14.44 2.46 6.48
C ARG A 4 -12.98 2.79 6.18
N HIS A 5 -12.44 3.75 6.94
CA HIS A 5 -11.03 4.11 6.94
C HIS A 5 -10.42 4.44 5.57
N PHE A 6 -11.24 4.98 4.66
CA PHE A 6 -10.78 5.59 3.43
C PHE A 6 -11.10 7.09 3.47
N TYR A 7 -10.05 7.89 3.67
CA TYR A 7 -10.12 9.32 3.88
C TYR A 7 -9.74 10.05 2.61
N LEU A 8 -10.56 11.00 2.19
CA LEU A 8 -10.31 11.81 1.01
C LEU A 8 -10.05 13.24 1.47
N LYS A 9 -9.11 13.91 0.80
CA LYS A 9 -8.71 15.28 1.11
C LYS A 9 -9.81 16.29 0.79
N ASP A 10 -10.51 16.06 -0.33
CA ASP A 10 -11.57 16.94 -0.81
C ASP A 10 -12.65 16.18 -1.60
N THR A 11 -13.72 16.89 -1.97
CA THR A 11 -14.82 16.32 -2.76
C THR A 11 -14.45 16.05 -4.21
N GLN A 12 -13.51 16.82 -4.78
CA GLN A 12 -13.05 16.65 -6.16
C GLN A 12 -12.36 15.30 -6.35
N THR A 13 -11.69 14.81 -5.32
CA THR A 13 -11.05 13.49 -5.29
C THR A 13 -12.06 12.37 -5.62
N ILE A 14 -13.30 12.45 -5.13
CA ILE A 14 -14.36 11.45 -5.46
C ILE A 14 -14.67 11.46 -6.95
N GLU A 15 -14.76 12.65 -7.54
CA GLU A 15 -15.08 12.82 -8.96
C GLU A 15 -13.96 12.27 -9.85
N GLN A 16 -12.70 12.51 -9.47
CA GLN A 16 -11.52 11.99 -10.15
C GLN A 16 -11.45 10.46 -10.01
N MET A 17 -11.64 9.92 -8.81
CA MET A 17 -11.67 8.47 -8.57
C MET A 17 -12.73 7.76 -9.41
N ALA A 18 -13.91 8.36 -9.58
CA ALA A 18 -14.96 7.79 -10.43
C ALA A 18 -14.57 7.72 -11.91
N GLN A 19 -13.62 8.54 -12.33
CA GLN A 19 -13.15 8.65 -13.70
C GLN A 19 -11.91 7.80 -14.00
N VAL A 20 -11.23 7.29 -12.97
CA VAL A 20 -10.04 6.44 -13.09
C VAL A 20 -10.34 5.17 -13.87
N ASP A 21 -9.40 4.82 -14.74
CA ASP A 21 -9.38 3.59 -15.55
C ASP A 21 -8.08 2.78 -15.39
N THR A 22 -7.00 3.41 -14.92
CA THR A 22 -5.70 2.76 -14.68
C THR A 22 -5.31 2.87 -13.21
N LEU A 23 -4.91 1.74 -12.60
CA LEU A 23 -4.43 1.66 -11.22
C LEU A 23 -2.99 1.19 -11.21
N ILE A 24 -2.14 1.95 -10.51
CA ILE A 24 -0.73 1.63 -10.36
C ILE A 24 -0.47 1.41 -8.88
N PHE A 25 0.19 0.31 -8.55
CA PHE A 25 0.55 -0.04 -7.19
C PHE A 25 2.06 0.05 -7.04
N ASP A 26 2.53 0.69 -5.96
CA ASP A 26 3.87 0.41 -5.47
C ASP A 26 3.90 -0.98 -4.83
N LYS A 27 5.07 -1.62 -4.79
CA LYS A 27 5.21 -2.92 -4.14
C LYS A 27 5.35 -2.77 -2.63
N THR A 28 6.41 -2.08 -2.22
CA THR A 28 6.87 -2.03 -0.83
C THR A 28 5.95 -1.12 -0.03
N GLY A 29 5.43 -1.63 1.09
CA GLY A 29 4.52 -0.93 1.97
C GLY A 29 3.09 -0.71 1.47
N THR A 30 2.83 -0.95 0.17
CA THR A 30 1.50 -0.87 -0.42
C THR A 30 0.86 -2.25 -0.54
N ILE A 31 1.39 -3.16 -1.36
CA ILE A 31 0.87 -4.54 -1.46
C ILE A 31 1.52 -5.51 -0.46
N THR A 32 2.65 -5.09 0.11
CA THR A 32 3.34 -5.77 1.21
C THR A 32 3.11 -5.03 2.53
N GLN A 33 3.17 -5.76 3.63
CA GLN A 33 3.06 -5.20 4.98
C GLN A 33 4.35 -4.45 5.34
N SER A 34 4.24 -3.28 5.97
CA SER A 34 5.42 -2.48 6.39
C SER A 34 5.85 -2.75 7.83
N ASN A 35 4.93 -3.28 8.64
CA ASN A 35 5.08 -3.44 10.08
C ASN A 35 5.54 -4.83 10.51
N THR A 36 5.53 -5.80 9.60
CA THR A 36 5.91 -7.19 9.84
C THR A 36 6.96 -7.61 8.81
N GLN A 37 7.94 -8.38 9.25
CA GLN A 37 8.91 -9.03 8.38
C GLN A 37 8.90 -10.51 8.70
N GLU A 38 8.68 -11.31 7.67
CA GLU A 38 8.86 -12.75 7.74
C GLU A 38 10.34 -13.05 7.67
N ILE A 39 10.82 -13.83 8.65
CA ILE A 39 12.21 -14.23 8.75
C ILE A 39 12.29 -15.69 8.36
N THR A 40 12.99 -15.99 7.28
CA THR A 40 13.27 -17.36 6.85
C THR A 40 14.74 -17.68 7.08
N TYR A 41 15.02 -18.89 7.57
CA TYR A 41 16.39 -19.39 7.75
C TYR A 41 16.69 -20.46 6.71
N GLU A 42 17.75 -20.27 5.94
CA GLU A 42 18.26 -21.23 4.97
C GLU A 42 19.67 -21.65 5.37
N GLY A 43 19.86 -22.93 5.67
CA GLY A 43 21.16 -23.47 6.02
C GLY A 43 21.11 -24.75 6.85
N GLN A 44 22.23 -25.06 7.49
CA GLN A 44 22.39 -26.17 8.41
C GLN A 44 21.56 -25.94 9.67
N VAL A 45 20.93 -27.01 10.16
CA VAL A 45 20.15 -26.97 11.41
C VAL A 45 21.09 -26.67 12.58
N MET A 46 20.89 -25.51 13.21
CA MET A 46 21.64 -25.13 14.40
C MET A 46 21.15 -25.88 15.64
N SER A 47 22.07 -26.31 16.50
CA SER A 47 21.74 -26.86 17.82
C SER A 47 21.13 -25.78 18.74
N VAL A 48 20.47 -26.21 19.83
CA VAL A 48 19.94 -25.30 20.87
C VAL A 48 21.03 -24.37 21.40
N GLN A 49 22.23 -24.91 21.63
CA GLN A 49 23.39 -24.15 22.12
C GLN A 49 23.84 -23.08 21.11
N GLN A 50 23.89 -23.42 19.82
CA GLN A 50 24.25 -22.49 18.75
C GLN A 50 23.22 -21.36 18.60
N ARG A 51 21.92 -21.67 18.74
CA ARG A 51 20.86 -20.65 18.70
C ARG A 51 20.87 -19.75 19.93
N SER A 52 21.15 -20.31 21.11
CA SER A 52 21.36 -19.53 22.34
C SER A 52 22.58 -18.60 22.24
N LEU A 53 23.68 -19.08 21.64
CA LEU A 53 24.85 -18.24 21.34
C LEU A 53 24.48 -17.11 20.37
N LEU A 54 23.82 -17.42 19.25
CA LEU A 54 23.32 -16.43 18.29
C LEU A 54 22.48 -15.36 18.96
N LYS A 55 21.49 -15.74 19.79
CA LYS A 55 20.65 -14.81 20.54
C LYS A 55 21.46 -13.92 21.48
N SER A 56 22.47 -14.49 22.14
CA SER A 56 23.34 -13.76 23.07
C SER A 56 24.14 -12.66 22.37
N VAL A 57 24.62 -12.92 21.14
CA VAL A 57 25.28 -11.90 20.33
C VAL A 57 24.30 -10.82 19.86
N LEU A 58 23.13 -11.22 19.35
CA LEU A 58 22.10 -10.31 18.85
C LEU A 58 21.60 -9.32 19.91
N ARG A 59 21.59 -9.72 21.19
CA ARG A 59 21.18 -8.86 22.31
C ARG A 59 21.98 -7.55 22.38
N ASN A 60 23.27 -7.60 22.04
CA ASN A 60 24.21 -6.48 22.17
C ASN A 60 24.14 -5.48 21.01
N SER A 61 23.54 -5.84 19.87
CA SER A 61 23.41 -4.95 18.72
C SER A 61 22.11 -4.15 18.77
N ASN A 62 22.19 -2.87 18.39
CA ASN A 62 21.03 -1.99 18.23
C ASN A 62 20.48 -1.94 16.80
N HIS A 63 21.08 -2.69 15.86
CA HIS A 63 20.62 -2.70 14.47
C HIS A 63 19.20 -3.30 14.36
N PRO A 64 18.27 -2.72 13.56
CA PRO A 64 16.89 -3.21 13.45
C PRO A 64 16.79 -4.71 13.11
N LEU A 65 17.58 -5.19 12.13
CA LEU A 65 17.61 -6.61 11.75
C LEU A 65 18.11 -7.51 12.90
N SER A 66 19.06 -7.03 13.72
CA SER A 66 19.56 -7.78 14.87
C SER A 66 18.49 -7.89 15.96
N ARG A 67 17.73 -6.81 16.19
CA ARG A 67 16.60 -6.80 17.14
C ARG A 67 15.49 -7.75 16.70
N GLN A 68 15.15 -7.75 15.41
CA GLN A 68 14.17 -8.68 14.86
C GLN A 68 14.61 -10.14 15.00
N LEU A 69 15.88 -10.47 14.70
CA LEU A 69 16.40 -11.83 14.91
C LEU A 69 16.47 -12.22 16.38
N TYR A 70 16.76 -11.27 17.28
CA TYR A 70 16.70 -11.51 18.71
C TYR A 70 15.29 -11.91 19.16
N ASP A 71 14.27 -11.22 18.66
CA ASP A 71 12.86 -11.53 18.93
C ASP A 71 12.42 -12.84 18.24
N TYR A 72 12.98 -13.16 17.06
CA TYR A 72 12.74 -14.44 16.38
C TYR A 72 13.20 -15.64 17.23
N HIS A 73 14.32 -15.51 17.96
CA HIS A 73 14.84 -16.54 18.87
C HIS A 73 14.33 -16.42 20.30
N LYS A 74 13.10 -15.94 20.51
CA LYS A 74 12.56 -15.62 21.86
C LYS A 74 12.63 -16.78 22.87
N GLN A 75 12.53 -18.02 22.41
CA GLN A 75 12.52 -19.22 23.26
C GLN A 75 13.90 -19.68 23.75
N GLU A 76 14.98 -19.19 23.14
CA GLU A 76 16.35 -19.63 23.49
C GLU A 76 16.90 -18.86 24.69
N ASP A 77 17.80 -19.45 25.46
CA ASP A 77 18.41 -18.77 26.60
C ASP A 77 19.54 -17.82 26.17
N ILE A 78 19.89 -16.89 27.06
CA ILE A 78 21.00 -15.95 26.86
C ILE A 78 22.13 -16.31 27.81
N HIS A 79 23.34 -16.33 27.28
CA HIS A 79 24.56 -16.58 28.03
C HIS A 79 25.51 -15.38 27.96
N PRO A 80 26.36 -15.18 28.98
CA PRO A 80 27.41 -14.16 28.92
C PRO A 80 28.40 -14.50 27.79
N LEU A 81 28.85 -13.46 27.10
CA LEU A 81 29.90 -13.56 26.08
C LEU A 81 31.25 -13.19 26.71
N ASP A 82 32.31 -13.87 26.32
CA ASP A 82 33.68 -13.56 26.74
C ASP A 82 34.24 -12.36 25.98
N SER A 83 33.88 -12.25 24.69
CA SER A 83 34.20 -11.09 23.87
C SER A 83 33.07 -10.79 22.87
N TYR A 84 32.95 -9.52 22.51
CA TYR A 84 32.00 -9.02 21.52
C TYR A 84 32.64 -7.83 20.78
N GLU A 85 32.59 -7.86 19.45
CA GLU A 85 33.04 -6.78 18.60
C GLU A 85 32.04 -6.53 17.47
N GLU A 86 31.63 -5.27 17.29
CA GLU A 86 30.71 -4.86 16.23
C GLU A 86 31.47 -4.06 15.16
N HIS A 87 31.48 -4.59 13.95
CA HIS A 87 32.08 -3.97 12.77
C HIS A 87 31.01 -3.19 12.01
N ILE A 88 30.99 -1.87 12.20
CA ILE A 88 29.98 -0.96 11.62
C ILE A 88 29.82 -1.20 10.10
N GLY A 89 28.58 -1.45 9.67
CA GLY A 89 28.23 -1.68 8.27
C GLY A 89 28.66 -3.05 7.71
N LYS A 90 29.25 -3.93 8.52
CA LYS A 90 29.69 -5.27 8.09
C LYS A 90 28.99 -6.39 8.85
N GLY A 91 29.01 -6.34 10.17
CA GLY A 91 28.54 -7.44 11.02
C GLY A 91 29.11 -7.36 12.42
N MET A 92 28.99 -8.45 13.17
CA MET A 92 29.42 -8.59 14.54
C MET A 92 30.03 -9.97 14.75
N GLU A 93 31.00 -10.05 15.66
CA GLU A 93 31.63 -11.30 16.06
C GLU A 93 31.77 -11.38 17.58
N ALA A 94 31.71 -12.59 18.10
CA ALA A 94 31.76 -12.83 19.54
C ALA A 94 32.36 -14.19 19.85
N ILE A 95 32.88 -14.32 21.07
CA ILE A 95 33.42 -15.57 21.62
C ILE A 95 32.66 -15.91 22.89
N SER A 96 32.29 -17.19 23.04
CA SER A 96 31.73 -17.76 24.25
C SER A 96 32.34 -19.15 24.48
N GLY A 97 33.22 -19.27 25.46
CA GLY A 97 34.00 -20.47 25.72
C GLY A 97 34.93 -20.81 24.56
N LYS A 98 34.61 -21.88 23.85
CA LYS A 98 35.38 -22.34 22.66
C LYS A 98 34.74 -21.93 21.34
N ASP A 99 33.50 -21.44 21.38
CA ASP A 99 32.75 -21.13 20.18
C ASP A 99 32.97 -19.68 19.76
N HIS A 100 33.33 -19.51 18.50
CA HIS A 100 33.49 -18.23 17.84
C HIS A 100 32.40 -18.07 16.78
N ILE A 101 31.61 -17.01 16.87
CA ILE A 101 30.47 -16.76 15.99
C ILE A 101 30.65 -15.43 15.25
N LYS A 102 30.33 -15.43 13.96
CA LYS A 102 30.25 -14.24 13.10
C LYS A 102 28.86 -14.11 12.51
N ILE A 103 28.27 -12.93 12.61
CA ILE A 103 26.93 -12.62 12.11
C ILE A 103 26.99 -11.32 11.32
N GLY A 104 26.49 -11.30 10.08
CA GLY A 104 26.47 -10.06 9.30
C GLY A 104 26.30 -10.25 7.80
N SER A 105 26.81 -9.28 7.03
CA SER A 105 26.77 -9.32 5.57
C SER A 105 27.51 -10.54 4.99
N ALA A 106 27.12 -10.95 3.77
CA ALA A 106 27.78 -12.03 3.03
C ALA A 106 29.30 -11.84 2.98
N LYS A 107 29.75 -10.61 2.70
CA LYS A 107 31.16 -10.26 2.60
C LYS A 107 31.91 -10.45 3.91
N PHE A 108 31.29 -10.11 5.05
CA PHE A 108 31.91 -10.26 6.37
C PHE A 108 32.04 -11.71 6.80
N VAL A 109 31.03 -12.53 6.54
CA VAL A 109 30.95 -13.92 7.03
C VAL A 109 31.60 -14.91 6.07
N THR A 110 31.47 -14.71 4.76
CA THR A 110 31.88 -15.68 3.73
C THR A 110 33.01 -15.19 2.83
N ASN A 111 33.46 -13.93 2.97
CA ASN A 111 34.36 -13.24 2.04
C ASN A 111 33.88 -13.19 0.58
N LYS A 112 32.61 -13.53 0.30
CA LYS A 112 31.98 -13.42 -1.02
C LYS A 112 30.95 -12.30 -1.02
N GLU A 113 30.86 -11.55 -2.11
CA GLU A 113 29.77 -10.59 -2.30
C GLU A 113 28.51 -11.31 -2.79
N ASN A 114 27.39 -11.03 -2.14
CA ASN A 114 26.06 -11.38 -2.61
C ASN A 114 25.19 -10.12 -2.43
N LYS A 115 24.69 -9.55 -3.53
CA LYS A 115 23.96 -8.28 -3.55
C LYS A 115 22.47 -8.44 -3.82
N ASP A 116 22.01 -9.66 -4.08
CA ASP A 116 20.68 -9.87 -4.65
C ASP A 116 19.57 -9.92 -3.58
N GLU A 117 19.93 -10.04 -2.29
CA GLU A 117 18.97 -10.20 -1.21
C GLU A 117 19.48 -9.61 0.11
N THR A 118 18.61 -8.93 0.86
CA THR A 118 18.88 -8.45 2.22
C THR A 118 18.89 -9.65 3.17
N ALA A 119 20.08 -10.20 3.41
CA ALA A 119 20.27 -11.38 4.24
C ALA A 119 21.38 -11.21 5.28
N VAL A 120 21.19 -11.81 6.46
CA VAL A 120 22.15 -11.87 7.55
C VAL A 120 22.71 -13.28 7.63
N TYR A 121 24.00 -13.42 7.36
CA TYR A 121 24.72 -14.70 7.37
C TYR A 121 25.23 -15.01 8.78
N VAL A 122 25.30 -16.29 9.12
CA VAL A 122 25.80 -16.78 10.40
C VAL A 122 26.86 -17.85 10.16
N ALA A 123 28.04 -17.67 10.74
CA ALA A 123 29.08 -18.70 10.79
C ALA A 123 29.49 -18.96 12.24
N ILE A 124 29.73 -20.23 12.57
CA ILE A 124 30.21 -20.67 13.89
C ILE A 124 31.46 -21.51 13.67
N ASN A 125 32.54 -21.20 14.39
CA ASN A 125 33.85 -21.87 14.31
C ASN A 125 34.40 -21.95 12.87
N GLY A 126 34.17 -20.89 12.08
CA GLY A 126 34.59 -20.81 10.68
C GLY A 126 33.71 -21.59 9.70
N GLN A 127 32.70 -22.32 10.17
CA GLN A 127 31.74 -23.04 9.34
C GLN A 127 30.49 -22.18 9.11
N LEU A 128 30.10 -22.01 7.84
CA LEU A 128 28.87 -21.30 7.47
C LEU A 128 27.66 -22.15 7.92
N MET A 129 26.88 -21.62 8.88
CA MET A 129 25.65 -22.26 9.32
C MET A 129 24.55 -22.00 8.31
N GLY A 130 24.36 -20.74 7.91
CA GLY A 130 23.28 -20.37 6.99
C GLY A 130 23.10 -18.88 6.88
N LYS A 131 21.96 -18.48 6.32
CA LYS A 131 21.51 -17.09 6.24
C LYS A 131 20.07 -16.94 6.72
N TYR A 132 19.79 -15.79 7.30
CA TYR A 132 18.46 -15.28 7.57
C TYR A 132 18.09 -14.28 6.49
N THR A 133 16.96 -14.50 5.85
CA THR A 133 16.38 -13.58 4.88
C THR A 133 15.17 -12.90 5.49
N PHE A 134 15.03 -11.60 5.22
CA PHE A 134 13.91 -10.78 5.69
C PHE A 134 13.04 -10.44 4.49
N LYS A 135 11.78 -10.84 4.53
CA LYS A 135 10.80 -10.51 3.48
C LYS A 135 9.60 -9.82 4.09
N ASN A 136 9.13 -8.78 3.43
CA ASN A 136 7.86 -8.17 3.79
C ASN A 136 6.76 -9.08 3.23
N PRO A 137 5.88 -9.67 4.06
CA PRO A 137 4.83 -10.53 3.56
C PRO A 137 3.83 -9.71 2.74
N TYR A 138 3.23 -10.35 1.74
CA TYR A 138 2.12 -9.76 1.00
C TYR A 138 0.90 -9.57 1.92
N ARG A 139 0.15 -8.49 1.70
CA ARG A 139 -1.08 -8.23 2.46
C ARG A 139 -2.13 -9.29 2.17
N GLU A 140 -2.93 -9.62 3.17
CA GLU A 140 -4.04 -10.56 3.01
C GLU A 140 -5.01 -10.08 1.93
N HIS A 141 -5.51 -11.02 1.13
CA HIS A 141 -6.45 -10.79 0.03
C HIS A 141 -5.98 -9.87 -1.11
N ILE A 142 -4.72 -9.44 -1.13
CA ILE A 142 -4.25 -8.47 -2.13
C ILE A 142 -4.37 -9.00 -3.57
N PHE A 143 -4.05 -10.28 -3.79
CA PHE A 143 -4.18 -10.90 -5.12
C PHE A 143 -5.66 -11.00 -5.57
N ALA A 144 -6.58 -11.22 -4.62
CA ALA A 144 -8.02 -11.18 -4.92
C ALA A 144 -8.48 -9.78 -5.35
N VAL A 145 -7.91 -8.73 -4.77
CA VAL A 145 -8.15 -7.34 -5.20
C VAL A 145 -7.70 -7.13 -6.64
N PHE A 146 -6.50 -7.57 -7.02
CA PHE A 146 -6.02 -7.48 -8.40
C PHE A 146 -6.97 -8.18 -9.38
N HIS A 147 -7.40 -9.40 -9.07
CA HIS A 147 -8.36 -10.13 -9.91
C HIS A 147 -9.73 -9.43 -10.03
N GLU A 148 -10.27 -8.89 -8.92
CA GLU A 148 -11.55 -8.17 -8.97
C GLU A 148 -11.44 -6.89 -9.80
N LEU A 149 -10.33 -6.16 -9.68
CA LEU A 149 -10.09 -4.94 -10.46
C LEU A 149 -9.92 -5.25 -11.96
N GLU A 150 -9.18 -6.29 -12.30
CA GLU A 150 -9.04 -6.76 -13.68
C GLU A 150 -10.41 -7.15 -14.27
N HIS A 151 -11.22 -7.91 -13.52
CA HIS A 151 -12.57 -8.30 -13.94
C HIS A 151 -13.50 -7.08 -14.13
N LYS A 152 -13.31 -6.00 -13.35
CA LYS A 152 -14.02 -4.73 -13.52
C LYS A 152 -13.48 -3.88 -14.69
N GLY A 153 -12.46 -4.36 -15.40
CA GLY A 153 -11.91 -3.72 -16.60
C GLY A 153 -10.89 -2.62 -16.34
N TYR A 154 -10.28 -2.57 -15.15
CA TYR A 154 -9.18 -1.64 -14.88
C TYR A 154 -7.88 -2.12 -15.54
N THR A 155 -7.09 -1.17 -16.04
CA THR A 155 -5.70 -1.43 -16.45
C THR A 155 -4.82 -1.37 -15.20
N LEU A 156 -4.02 -2.41 -14.94
CA LEU A 156 -3.25 -2.52 -13.70
C LEU A 156 -1.75 -2.55 -14.00
N ALA A 157 -0.97 -1.89 -13.16
CA ALA A 157 0.48 -1.99 -13.17
C ALA A 157 1.03 -2.08 -11.72
N LEU A 158 2.13 -2.79 -11.56
CA LEU A 158 2.90 -2.88 -10.32
C LEU A 158 4.29 -2.32 -10.59
N LEU A 159 4.69 -1.31 -9.81
CA LEU A 159 6.03 -0.72 -9.85
C LEU A 159 6.77 -1.09 -8.57
N SER A 160 8.04 -1.47 -8.70
CA SER A 160 8.89 -1.83 -7.56
C SER A 160 10.28 -1.27 -7.74
N GLY A 161 10.86 -0.74 -6.66
CA GLY A 161 12.29 -0.42 -6.60
C GLY A 161 13.18 -1.65 -6.39
N ASP A 162 12.60 -2.76 -5.93
CA ASP A 162 13.32 -4.00 -5.66
C ASP A 162 13.76 -4.70 -6.95
N THR A 163 14.71 -5.62 -6.80
CA THR A 163 15.22 -6.46 -7.90
C THR A 163 14.15 -7.44 -8.41
N GLU A 164 14.41 -8.06 -9.56
CA GLU A 164 13.50 -9.03 -10.20
C GLU A 164 13.41 -10.38 -9.45
N ALA A 165 13.99 -10.52 -8.26
CA ALA A 165 14.02 -11.77 -7.49
C ALA A 165 12.60 -12.35 -7.23
N GLU A 166 11.59 -11.50 -7.10
CA GLU A 166 10.19 -11.91 -6.86
C GLU A 166 9.32 -11.95 -8.12
N LYS A 167 9.89 -11.67 -9.29
CA LYS A 167 9.15 -11.56 -10.55
C LYS A 167 8.40 -12.83 -10.89
N THR A 168 9.08 -13.98 -10.87
CA THR A 168 8.47 -15.28 -11.19
C THR A 168 7.34 -15.65 -10.22
N PHE A 169 7.47 -15.28 -8.94
CA PHE A 169 6.41 -15.49 -7.96
C PHE A 169 5.20 -14.62 -8.29
N LEU A 170 5.40 -13.33 -8.56
CA LEU A 170 4.34 -12.38 -8.90
C LEU A 170 3.65 -12.73 -10.22
N GLU A 171 4.39 -13.16 -11.25
CA GLU A 171 3.83 -13.67 -12.50
C GLU A 171 2.97 -14.92 -12.31
N GLY A 172 3.24 -15.73 -11.29
CA GLY A 172 2.40 -16.87 -10.92
C GLY A 172 1.12 -16.52 -10.16
N GLN A 173 1.09 -15.35 -9.48
CA GLN A 173 -0.06 -14.89 -8.70
C GLN A 173 -0.93 -13.87 -9.45
N LEU A 174 -0.35 -13.15 -10.40
CA LEU A 174 -0.98 -12.06 -11.16
C LEU A 174 -1.22 -12.48 -12.61
N SER A 175 -2.25 -11.91 -13.23
CA SER A 175 -2.51 -12.12 -14.66
C SER A 175 -1.40 -11.50 -15.51
N ASN A 176 -1.05 -12.14 -16.62
CA ASN A 176 -0.05 -11.66 -17.60
C ASN A 176 -0.39 -10.29 -18.22
N LYS A 177 -1.61 -9.79 -18.01
CA LYS A 177 -2.03 -8.44 -18.45
C LYS A 177 -1.54 -7.33 -17.53
N ILE A 178 -1.12 -7.67 -16.31
CA ILE A 178 -0.65 -6.70 -15.32
C ILE A 178 0.81 -6.39 -15.63
N ALA A 179 1.10 -5.12 -15.92
CA ALA A 179 2.46 -4.69 -16.22
C ALA A 179 3.30 -4.68 -14.94
N LEU A 180 4.38 -5.48 -14.89
CA LEU A 180 5.30 -5.54 -13.75
C LEU A 180 6.61 -4.83 -14.11
N HIS A 181 6.95 -3.78 -13.36
CA HIS A 181 8.19 -3.02 -13.55
C HIS A 181 9.03 -3.04 -12.27
N PHE A 182 10.24 -3.57 -12.36
CA PHE A 182 11.19 -3.68 -11.25
C PHE A 182 12.37 -2.72 -11.43
N ASN A 183 13.20 -2.57 -10.40
CA ASN A 183 14.34 -1.65 -10.39
C ASN A 183 13.97 -0.19 -10.73
N GLN A 184 12.75 0.24 -10.37
CA GLN A 184 12.24 1.57 -10.69
C GLN A 184 12.67 2.59 -9.63
N SER A 185 13.36 3.64 -10.07
CA SER A 185 13.64 4.79 -9.22
C SER A 185 12.36 5.63 -8.99
N PRO A 186 12.33 6.53 -7.98
CA PRO A 186 11.21 7.45 -7.81
C PRO A 186 10.90 8.30 -9.05
N ALA A 187 11.92 8.65 -9.84
CA ALA A 187 11.76 9.38 -11.09
C ALA A 187 11.13 8.51 -12.19
N ASP A 188 11.52 7.24 -12.29
CA ASP A 188 10.95 6.31 -13.27
C ASP A 188 9.47 6.05 -13.00
N LYS A 189 9.09 5.90 -11.72
CA LYS A 189 7.68 5.76 -11.31
C LYS A 189 6.85 6.97 -11.75
N LEU A 190 7.37 8.18 -11.57
CA LEU A 190 6.73 9.42 -12.00
C LEU A 190 6.60 9.48 -13.53
N HIS A 191 7.69 9.20 -14.26
CA HIS A 191 7.69 9.22 -15.71
C HIS A 191 6.71 8.20 -16.32
N TYR A 192 6.60 7.02 -15.71
CA TYR A 192 5.62 6.01 -16.12
C TYR A 192 4.18 6.52 -16.01
N ILE A 193 3.85 7.23 -14.92
CA ILE A 193 2.54 7.87 -14.75
C ILE A 193 2.31 8.94 -15.83
N GLU A 194 3.29 9.82 -16.05
CA GLU A 194 3.19 10.87 -17.08
C GLU A 194 2.94 10.29 -18.47
N GLN A 195 3.61 9.19 -18.81
CA GLN A 195 3.43 8.52 -20.10
C GLN A 195 1.99 8.04 -20.27
N LEU A 196 1.45 7.33 -19.28
CA LEU A 196 0.06 6.86 -19.33
C LEU A 196 -0.94 8.02 -19.41
N GLN A 197 -0.67 9.12 -18.72
CA GLN A 197 -1.50 10.32 -18.80
C GLN A 197 -1.46 10.98 -20.19
N LYS A 198 -0.28 11.00 -20.85
CA LYS A 198 -0.13 11.47 -22.24
C LYS A 198 -0.91 10.59 -23.23
N GLU A 199 -1.07 9.30 -22.93
CA GLU A 199 -1.93 8.37 -23.66
C GLU A 199 -3.43 8.56 -23.36
N GLY A 200 -3.80 9.54 -22.53
CA GLY A 200 -5.18 9.87 -22.18
C GLY A 200 -5.76 9.03 -21.04
N ARG A 201 -4.94 8.21 -20.36
CA ARG A 201 -5.37 7.41 -19.23
C ARG A 201 -5.58 8.26 -17.98
N ARG A 202 -6.55 7.87 -17.16
CA ARG A 202 -6.80 8.47 -15.85
C ARG A 202 -6.27 7.54 -14.78
N VAL A 203 -5.19 7.98 -14.15
CA VAL A 203 -4.33 7.14 -13.30
C VAL A 203 -4.59 7.43 -11.83
N MET A 204 -4.77 6.36 -11.05
CA MET A 204 -4.66 6.39 -9.60
C MET A 204 -3.41 5.61 -9.18
N MET A 205 -2.55 6.24 -8.39
CA MET A 205 -1.35 5.63 -7.82
C MET A 205 -1.63 5.25 -6.37
N LEU A 206 -1.32 4.01 -6.00
CA LEU A 206 -1.36 3.52 -4.63
C LEU A 206 0.07 3.33 -4.14
N GLY A 207 0.36 3.91 -2.98
CA GLY A 207 1.73 4.11 -2.53
C GLY A 207 1.88 4.22 -1.02
N ASP A 208 3.09 4.11 -0.47
CA ASP A 208 3.33 4.27 0.97
C ASP A 208 3.40 5.75 1.41
N GLY A 209 3.58 6.66 0.45
CA GLY A 209 3.63 8.10 0.69
C GLY A 209 4.99 8.63 1.14
N LEU A 210 5.99 7.77 1.29
CA LEU A 210 7.36 8.12 1.70
C LEU A 210 8.30 8.18 0.50
N ASN A 211 8.38 7.09 -0.27
CA ASN A 211 9.34 6.95 -1.38
C ASN A 211 8.76 7.36 -2.74
N ASP A 212 7.44 7.48 -2.81
CA ASP A 212 6.65 7.65 -4.03
C ASP A 212 5.82 8.93 -4.02
N ALA A 213 6.11 9.86 -3.10
CA ALA A 213 5.41 11.14 -2.99
C ALA A 213 5.33 11.91 -4.32
N GLY A 214 6.39 11.88 -5.14
CA GLY A 214 6.39 12.49 -6.48
C GLY A 214 5.41 11.80 -7.43
N ALA A 215 5.40 10.47 -7.45
CA ALA A 215 4.50 9.67 -8.29
C ALA A 215 3.04 9.80 -7.84
N LEU A 216 2.77 9.80 -6.52
CA LEU A 216 1.45 10.04 -5.96
C LEU A 216 0.89 11.40 -6.38
N LYS A 217 1.70 12.46 -6.28
CA LYS A 217 1.30 13.81 -6.68
C LYS A 217 1.10 13.97 -8.20
N GLN A 218 1.80 13.18 -9.00
CA GLN A 218 1.66 13.21 -10.46
C GLN A 218 0.36 12.54 -10.93
N ALA A 219 -0.14 11.53 -10.21
CA ALA A 219 -1.37 10.83 -10.56
C ALA A 219 -2.60 11.76 -10.48
N GLN A 220 -3.70 11.40 -11.17
CA GLN A 220 -4.98 12.10 -10.99
C GLN A 220 -5.52 11.91 -9.57
N VAL A 221 -5.23 10.77 -8.96
CA VAL A 221 -5.52 10.47 -7.57
C VAL A 221 -4.30 9.75 -6.97
N GLY A 222 -3.54 10.42 -6.13
CA GLY A 222 -2.56 9.79 -5.26
C GLY A 222 -3.23 9.24 -4.01
N CYS A 223 -3.07 7.95 -3.75
CA CYS A 223 -3.64 7.25 -2.61
C CYS A 223 -2.54 6.64 -1.74
N ALA A 224 -2.29 7.23 -0.57
CA ALA A 224 -1.37 6.67 0.40
C ALA A 224 -2.03 5.51 1.15
N VAL A 225 -1.38 4.35 1.16
CA VAL A 225 -1.75 3.17 1.95
C VAL A 225 -0.97 3.22 3.25
N ALA A 226 -1.69 3.48 4.35
CA ALA A 226 -1.07 3.70 5.65
C ALA A 226 -1.46 2.61 6.64
N GLU A 227 -0.48 2.06 7.38
CA GLU A 227 -0.75 1.12 8.48
C GLU A 227 -1.52 1.79 9.62
N ASN A 228 -1.17 3.04 9.92
CA ASN A 228 -1.76 3.85 10.98
C ASN A 228 -2.28 5.17 10.41
N SER A 229 -3.44 5.61 10.89
CA SER A 229 -4.09 6.87 10.49
C SER A 229 -3.26 8.13 10.80
N ASN A 230 -2.24 8.02 11.65
CA ASN A 230 -1.37 9.13 12.04
C ASN A 230 -0.23 9.37 11.06
N THR A 231 0.00 8.44 10.12
CA THR A 231 0.98 8.60 9.05
C THR A 231 0.32 9.36 7.91
N PHE A 232 0.51 10.68 7.88
CA PHE A 232 -0.04 11.54 6.85
C PHE A 232 1.04 11.85 5.81
N SER A 233 0.77 11.54 4.53
CA SER A 233 1.61 12.01 3.42
C SER A 233 0.99 13.27 2.82
N PRO A 234 1.67 14.43 2.82
CA PRO A 234 1.12 15.66 2.23
C PRO A 234 0.97 15.59 0.70
N ALA A 235 1.54 14.57 0.06
CA ALA A 235 1.57 14.40 -1.39
C ALA A 235 0.41 13.58 -1.97
N CYS A 236 -0.60 13.21 -1.17
CA CYS A 236 -1.74 12.41 -1.62
C CYS A 236 -3.09 13.13 -1.46
N GLU A 237 -4.02 12.80 -2.35
CA GLU A 237 -5.43 13.21 -2.33
C GLU A 237 -6.28 12.28 -1.47
N ALA A 238 -5.80 11.05 -1.23
CA ALA A 238 -6.52 10.04 -0.47
C ALA A 238 -5.59 9.23 0.44
N ILE A 239 -6.11 8.81 1.60
CA ILE A 239 -5.43 7.92 2.54
C ILE A 239 -6.33 6.72 2.80
N LEU A 240 -5.84 5.55 2.44
CA LEU A 240 -6.49 4.26 2.67
C LEU A 240 -5.78 3.53 3.80
N GLN A 241 -6.51 3.16 4.84
CA GLN A 241 -5.94 2.31 5.87
C GLN A 241 -5.62 0.94 5.26
N ALA A 242 -4.42 0.44 5.55
CA ALA A 242 -3.90 -0.74 4.89
C ALA A 242 -4.72 -2.01 5.15
N SER A 243 -5.38 -2.10 6.31
CA SER A 243 -6.34 -3.17 6.63
C SER A 243 -7.58 -3.18 5.72
N GLU A 244 -7.91 -2.06 5.08
CA GLU A 244 -9.07 -1.91 4.20
C GLU A 244 -8.70 -1.96 2.70
N ILE A 245 -7.44 -2.28 2.35
CA ILE A 245 -7.01 -2.38 0.95
C ILE A 245 -7.84 -3.39 0.15
N GLY A 246 -8.34 -4.44 0.83
CA GLY A 246 -9.28 -5.42 0.29
C GLY A 246 -10.58 -4.80 -0.27
N GLN A 247 -11.00 -3.66 0.25
CA GLN A 247 -12.25 -2.97 -0.15
C GLN A 247 -12.04 -1.96 -1.29
N LEU A 248 -10.80 -1.79 -1.79
CA LEU A 248 -10.50 -0.84 -2.87
C LEU A 248 -11.43 -0.98 -4.10
N PRO A 249 -11.73 -2.19 -4.61
CA PRO A 249 -12.65 -2.35 -5.75
C PRO A 249 -14.06 -1.82 -5.45
N ARG A 250 -14.53 -2.01 -4.20
CA ARG A 250 -15.82 -1.51 -3.72
C ARG A 250 -15.82 0.01 -3.64
N PHE A 251 -14.75 0.62 -3.14
CA PHE A 251 -14.63 2.07 -3.05
C PHE A 251 -14.63 2.76 -4.42
N LEU A 252 -13.93 2.18 -5.39
CA LEU A 252 -13.95 2.67 -6.78
C LEU A 252 -15.35 2.53 -7.41
N THR A 253 -16.01 1.39 -7.17
CA THR A 253 -17.39 1.15 -7.64
C THR A 253 -18.36 2.17 -7.02
N LEU A 254 -18.25 2.40 -5.70
CA LEU A 254 -19.07 3.36 -4.98
C LEU A 254 -18.85 4.79 -5.49
N SER A 255 -17.61 5.16 -5.82
CA SER A 255 -17.29 6.47 -6.39
C SER A 255 -18.00 6.67 -7.74
N LYS A 256 -17.93 5.67 -8.63
CA LYS A 256 -18.66 5.66 -9.92
C LYS A 256 -20.17 5.78 -9.75
N GLN A 257 -20.75 5.03 -8.80
CA GLN A 257 -22.18 5.07 -8.52
C GLN A 257 -22.62 6.41 -7.91
N THR A 258 -21.79 6.97 -7.02
CA THR A 258 -22.04 8.29 -6.39
C THR A 258 -22.10 9.39 -7.45
N MET A 259 -21.16 9.40 -8.41
CA MET A 259 -21.22 10.35 -9.52
C MET A 259 -22.47 10.19 -10.38
N ARG A 260 -22.98 8.96 -10.52
CA ARG A 260 -24.25 8.71 -11.22
C ARG A 260 -25.43 9.32 -10.44
N VAL A 261 -25.47 9.16 -9.12
CA VAL A 261 -26.50 9.80 -8.26
C VAL A 261 -26.43 11.32 -8.35
N ILE A 262 -25.23 11.90 -8.31
CA ILE A 262 -25.02 13.36 -8.46
C ILE A 262 -25.55 13.85 -9.82
N LYS A 263 -25.23 13.16 -10.91
CA LYS A 263 -25.77 13.50 -12.24
C LYS A 263 -27.30 13.42 -12.28
N MET A 264 -27.89 12.39 -11.68
CA MET A 264 -29.35 12.27 -11.59
C MET A 264 -29.98 13.40 -10.76
N SER A 265 -29.35 13.83 -9.66
CA SER A 265 -29.86 14.96 -8.88
C SER A 265 -29.79 16.27 -9.64
N PHE A 266 -28.75 16.48 -10.46
CA PHE A 266 -28.66 17.65 -11.34
C PHE A 266 -29.75 17.64 -12.42
N VAL A 267 -30.00 16.49 -13.05
CA VAL A 267 -31.11 16.34 -14.01
C VAL A 267 -32.45 16.64 -13.35
N LEU A 268 -32.69 16.11 -12.15
CA LEU A 268 -33.92 16.39 -11.39
C LEU A 268 -34.06 17.89 -11.05
N SER A 269 -32.97 18.53 -10.59
CA SER A 269 -32.95 19.96 -10.31
C SER A 269 -33.25 20.79 -11.56
N LEU A 270 -32.66 20.43 -12.70
CA LEU A 270 -32.92 21.11 -13.97
C LEU A 270 -34.38 20.97 -14.39
N LEU A 271 -34.98 19.79 -14.23
CA LEU A 271 -36.40 19.58 -14.53
C LEU A 271 -37.31 20.46 -13.67
N TYR A 272 -37.04 20.58 -12.36
CA TYR A 272 -37.78 21.49 -11.47
C TYR A 272 -37.68 22.94 -11.97
N ASN A 273 -36.48 23.40 -12.31
CA ASN A 273 -36.27 24.77 -12.79
C ASN A 273 -36.95 25.02 -14.14
N CYS A 274 -36.90 24.05 -15.06
CA CYS A 274 -37.59 24.14 -16.35
C CYS A 274 -39.11 24.25 -16.18
N ILE A 275 -39.71 23.40 -15.34
CA ILE A 275 -41.16 23.45 -15.06
C ILE A 275 -41.54 24.79 -14.41
N GLY A 276 -40.77 25.24 -13.42
CA GLY A 276 -40.99 26.53 -12.76
C GLY A 276 -40.90 27.70 -13.75
N THR A 277 -39.92 27.67 -14.65
CA THR A 277 -39.75 28.71 -15.69
C THR A 277 -40.89 28.71 -16.69
N LEU A 278 -41.34 27.54 -17.14
CA LEU A 278 -42.51 27.44 -18.04
C LEU A 278 -43.77 28.03 -17.38
N PHE A 279 -44.00 27.74 -16.10
CA PHE A 279 -45.10 28.33 -15.32
C PHE A 279 -44.96 29.85 -15.12
N ALA A 280 -43.73 30.35 -14.99
CA ALA A 280 -43.47 31.78 -14.91
C ALA A 280 -43.78 32.50 -16.23
N VAL A 281 -43.35 31.92 -17.36
CA VAL A 281 -43.55 32.50 -18.70
C VAL A 281 -45.03 32.56 -19.08
N THR A 282 -45.86 31.62 -18.62
CA THR A 282 -47.32 31.68 -18.83
C THR A 282 -48.01 32.77 -17.99
N GLY A 283 -47.30 33.47 -17.11
CA GLY A 283 -47.84 34.56 -16.27
C GLY A 283 -48.71 34.11 -15.10
N HIS A 284 -48.81 32.81 -14.84
CA HIS A 284 -49.65 32.24 -13.78
C HIS A 284 -48.89 31.99 -12.46
N LEU A 285 -47.59 32.33 -12.40
CA LEU A 285 -46.76 32.08 -11.23
C LEU A 285 -46.88 33.24 -10.22
N GLU A 286 -47.65 33.03 -9.16
CA GLU A 286 -47.69 33.97 -8.04
C GLU A 286 -46.41 33.91 -7.19
N PRO A 287 -45.97 35.03 -6.60
CA PRO A 287 -44.78 35.07 -5.75
C PRO A 287 -44.82 34.07 -4.57
N VAL A 288 -46.00 33.83 -4.01
CA VAL A 288 -46.19 32.88 -2.89
C VAL A 288 -45.94 31.44 -3.35
N VAL A 289 -46.44 31.08 -4.54
CA VAL A 289 -46.23 29.74 -5.11
C VAL A 289 -44.75 29.51 -5.37
N ALA A 290 -44.06 30.48 -5.97
CA ALA A 290 -42.61 30.41 -6.19
C ALA A 290 -41.82 30.26 -4.88
N ALA A 291 -42.21 31.01 -3.83
CA ALA A 291 -41.58 30.96 -2.52
C ALA A 291 -41.72 29.59 -1.82
N ILE A 292 -42.81 28.85 -2.07
CA ILE A 292 -43.02 27.51 -1.54
C ILE A 292 -42.29 26.44 -2.38
N LEU A 293 -42.28 26.60 -3.70
CA LEU A 293 -41.76 25.61 -4.64
C LEU A 293 -40.23 25.47 -4.56
N MET A 294 -39.50 26.57 -4.34
CA MET A 294 -38.04 26.56 -4.20
C MET A 294 -37.52 25.71 -3.02
N PRO A 295 -38.01 25.89 -1.78
CA PRO A 295 -37.64 25.03 -0.66
C PRO A 295 -38.00 23.56 -0.87
N ILE A 296 -39.19 23.28 -1.43
CA ILE A 296 -39.64 21.90 -1.71
C ILE A 296 -38.70 21.21 -2.68
N SER A 297 -38.24 21.90 -3.74
CA SER A 297 -37.27 21.35 -4.68
C SER A 297 -35.96 20.97 -3.98
N SER A 298 -35.43 21.87 -3.14
CA SER A 298 -34.20 21.63 -2.38
C SER A 298 -34.33 20.43 -1.43
N ILE A 299 -35.43 20.36 -0.68
CA ILE A 299 -35.72 19.24 0.23
C ILE A 299 -35.82 17.93 -0.54
N SER A 300 -36.49 17.94 -1.69
CA SER A 300 -36.66 16.76 -2.55
C SER A 300 -35.32 16.23 -3.07
N ILE A 301 -34.41 17.13 -3.47
CA ILE A 301 -33.06 16.78 -3.92
C ILE A 301 -32.23 16.19 -2.76
N VAL A 302 -32.26 16.81 -1.58
CA VAL A 302 -31.55 16.31 -0.39
C VAL A 302 -32.08 14.94 0.02
N LEU A 303 -33.40 14.74 0.02
CA LEU A 303 -34.01 13.45 0.33
C LEU A 303 -33.61 12.38 -0.69
N PHE A 304 -33.68 12.70 -1.99
CA PHE A 304 -33.30 11.80 -3.07
C PHE A 304 -31.84 11.36 -2.96
N THR A 305 -30.91 12.32 -2.85
CA THR A 305 -29.47 12.05 -2.75
C THR A 305 -29.13 11.23 -1.51
N THR A 306 -29.75 11.54 -0.36
CA THR A 306 -29.55 10.82 0.90
C THR A 306 -30.04 9.37 0.81
N LEU A 307 -31.26 9.14 0.31
CA LEU A 307 -31.84 7.81 0.19
C LEU A 307 -31.06 6.93 -0.79
N MET A 308 -30.68 7.50 -1.95
CA MET A 308 -29.92 6.77 -2.97
C MET A 308 -28.53 6.41 -2.46
N THR A 309 -27.81 7.35 -1.86
CA THR A 309 -26.47 7.09 -1.31
C THR A 309 -26.51 6.02 -0.22
N ASN A 310 -27.47 6.08 0.69
CA ASN A 310 -27.63 5.06 1.73
C ASN A 310 -27.95 3.67 1.18
N ARG A 311 -28.73 3.58 0.10
CA ARG A 311 -29.00 2.30 -0.58
C ARG A 311 -27.75 1.71 -1.23
N LEU A 312 -26.91 2.55 -1.83
CA LEU A 312 -25.65 2.11 -2.45
C LEU A 312 -24.65 1.58 -1.43
N VAL A 313 -24.58 2.17 -0.24
CA VAL A 313 -23.63 1.73 0.81
C VAL A 313 -24.04 0.40 1.46
N LYS A 314 -25.35 0.10 1.51
CA LYS A 314 -25.86 -1.16 2.09
C LYS A 314 -25.71 -2.37 1.17
N LYS A 315 -25.64 -2.14 -0.15
CA LYS A 315 -25.30 -3.17 -1.14
C LYS A 315 -23.79 -3.38 -1.19
#